data_AF-A0A453FZ52-F1
#
_entry.id   AF-A0A453FZ52-F1
#
_cell.length_a   1.000
_cell.length_b   1.000
_cell.length_c   1.000
_cell.angle_alpha   90.00
_cell.angle_beta   90.00
_cell.angle_gamma   90.00
#
_symmetry.space_group_name_H-M   'P 1'
#
loop_
_entity.id
_entity.type
_entity.pdbx_description
1 polymer ?
#
loop_
_entity_poly.entity_id
_entity_poly.type
_entity_poly.pdbx_seq_one_letter_code
_entity_poly.pdbx_strand_id
1 'polypeptide(L)'
;LFFPLVSFAQRKHGSTRKDGKLVDSKTERRLAQNREAAKKSRLRKKAYVQNLETSRVRLQQMEQELQRARSQGIFLGGGGAGGDMSPGAAMFDMEYARWLDDDGKRLAELRGGLQAHLADSNLGAVVEECMQHYDELFQLKAELARADVFH
;
A
#
# COMPACT_ATOMS: atom_id res chain seq x y z
N LEU A 1 5.56 26.93 35.15
CA LEU A 1 6.19 25.64 34.78
C LEU A 1 7.56 25.96 34.18
N PHE A 2 8.59 25.78 34.99
CA PHE A 2 9.98 26.15 34.73
C PHE A 2 10.65 25.07 33.87
N PHE A 3 11.12 25.43 32.67
CA PHE A 3 12.05 24.58 31.91
C PHE A 3 13.47 24.89 32.40
N PRO A 4 14.25 23.92 32.92
CA PRO A 4 15.63 24.19 33.28
C PRO A 4 16.48 24.26 32.00
N LEU A 5 17.12 25.41 31.80
CA LEU A 5 18.26 25.56 30.89
C LEU A 5 19.31 24.48 31.24
N VAL A 6 19.59 23.59 30.29
CA VAL A 6 20.73 22.67 30.40
C VAL A 6 22.01 23.51 30.37
N SER A 7 22.69 23.50 31.50
CA SER A 7 23.90 24.24 31.80
C SER A 7 25.04 23.87 30.84
N PHE A 8 25.54 24.86 30.11
CA PHE A 8 26.71 24.72 29.24
C PHE A 8 27.96 24.58 30.12
N ALA A 9 28.43 23.35 30.30
CA ALA A 9 29.63 23.06 31.06
C ALA A 9 30.86 23.72 30.41
N GLN A 10 31.30 24.84 30.99
CA GLN A 10 32.61 25.45 30.79
C GLN A 10 33.71 24.45 31.17
N ARG A 11 34.44 23.92 30.18
CA ARG A 11 35.68 23.18 30.42
C ARG A 11 36.80 24.18 30.75
N LYS A 12 37.18 24.22 32.03
CA LYS A 12 38.35 24.91 32.60
C LYS A 12 39.62 24.60 31.78
N HIS A 13 40.31 25.64 31.33
CA HIS A 13 41.58 25.55 30.61
C HIS A 13 42.74 25.40 31.60
N GLY A 14 43.38 24.23 31.62
CA GLY A 14 44.67 24.02 32.28
C GLY A 14 45.81 24.55 31.39
N SER A 15 46.76 25.25 32.00
CA SER A 15 47.91 25.91 31.39
C SER A 15 49.11 24.95 31.25
N THR A 16 49.61 24.75 30.02
CA THR A 16 50.98 24.28 29.77
C THR A 16 51.64 25.20 28.73
N ARG A 17 52.49 26.12 29.23
CA ARG A 17 53.30 27.05 28.41
C ARG A 17 54.46 26.29 27.76
N LYS A 18 54.15 25.59 26.67
CA LYS A 18 54.98 25.21 25.50
C LYS A 18 54.16 24.38 24.49
N ASP A 19 53.03 23.82 24.94
CA ASP A 19 52.03 23.10 24.11
C ASP A 19 50.87 23.97 23.61
N GLY A 20 50.76 25.22 24.08
CA GLY A 20 49.66 26.12 23.72
C GLY A 20 49.48 26.31 22.22
N LYS A 21 50.57 26.44 21.45
CA LYS A 21 50.51 26.67 19.99
C LYS A 21 50.10 25.43 19.19
N LEU A 22 50.46 24.24 19.67
CA LEU A 22 50.10 22.95 19.06
C LEU A 22 48.66 22.54 19.38
N VAL A 23 48.22 22.77 20.63
CA VAL A 23 46.83 22.55 21.06
C VAL A 23 45.89 23.53 20.35
N ASP A 24 46.33 24.77 20.13
CA ASP A 24 45.59 25.79 19.38
C ASP A 24 45.48 25.42 17.89
N SER A 25 46.59 25.07 17.22
CA SER A 25 46.57 24.57 15.83
C SER A 25 45.69 23.33 15.64
N LYS A 26 45.73 22.39 16.60
CA LYS A 26 44.84 21.22 16.61
C LYS A 26 43.37 21.62 16.78
N THR A 27 43.10 22.66 17.58
CA THR A 27 41.75 23.19 17.81
C THR A 27 41.21 23.91 16.57
N GLU A 28 42.02 24.73 15.91
CA GLU A 28 41.70 25.38 14.64
C GLU A 28 41.36 24.36 13.55
N ARG A 29 42.16 23.30 13.43
CA ARG A 29 41.92 22.21 12.48
C ARG A 29 40.58 21.50 12.74
N ARG A 30 40.26 21.25 14.00
CA ARG A 30 38.98 20.65 14.41
C ARG A 30 37.80 21.57 14.09
N LEU A 31 37.95 22.88 14.30
CA LEU A 31 36.92 23.87 13.96
C LEU A 31 36.71 23.97 12.44
N ALA A 32 37.78 23.91 11.64
CA ALA A 32 37.67 23.86 10.19
C ALA A 32 36.92 22.60 9.72
N GLN A 33 37.27 21.42 10.25
CA GLN A 33 36.56 20.17 9.94
C GLN A 33 35.10 20.20 10.39
N ASN A 34 34.79 20.76 11.56
CA ASN A 34 33.41 20.91 12.03
C ASN A 34 32.60 21.85 11.13
N ARG A 35 33.20 22.96 10.67
CA ARG A 35 32.58 23.85 9.69
C ARG A 35 32.23 23.12 8.39
N GLU A 36 33.15 22.34 7.85
CA GLU A 36 32.91 21.56 6.63
C GLU A 36 31.88 20.43 6.85
N ALA A 37 31.93 19.75 8.01
CA ALA A 37 30.94 18.74 8.38
C ALA A 37 29.53 19.34 8.52
N ALA A 38 29.41 20.54 9.10
CA ALA A 38 28.16 21.26 9.25
C ALA A 38 27.59 21.69 7.89
N LYS A 39 28.43 22.19 6.96
CA LYS A 39 28.02 22.49 5.58
C LYS A 39 27.50 21.24 4.87
N LYS A 40 28.24 20.12 4.95
CA LYS A 40 27.85 18.84 4.34
C LYS A 40 26.54 18.31 4.92
N SER A 41 26.36 18.42 6.25
CA SER A 41 25.12 18.07 6.92
C SER A 41 23.94 18.92 6.45
N ARG A 42 24.11 20.25 6.39
CA ARG A 42 23.11 21.17 5.87
C ARG A 42 22.71 20.83 4.44
N LEU A 43 23.68 20.55 3.57
CA LEU A 43 23.41 20.21 2.18
C LEU A 43 22.60 18.92 2.05
N ARG A 44 22.97 17.87 2.79
CA ARG A 44 22.20 16.62 2.82
C ARG A 44 20.78 16.82 3.34
N LYS A 45 20.62 17.58 4.42
CA LYS A 45 19.29 17.90 4.97
C LYS A 45 18.46 18.69 3.96
N LYS A 46 19.07 19.65 3.25
CA LYS A 46 18.39 20.41 2.19
C LYS A 46 17.91 19.48 1.07
N ALA A 47 18.76 18.58 0.57
CA ALA A 47 18.38 17.61 -0.45
C ALA A 47 17.26 16.67 0.02
N TYR A 48 17.33 16.21 1.27
CA TYR A 48 16.29 15.36 1.86
C TYR A 48 14.93 16.08 1.91
N VAL A 49 14.91 17.34 2.36
CA VAL A 49 13.67 18.14 2.40
C VAL A 49 13.10 18.35 1.00
N GLN A 50 13.94 18.68 0.01
CA GLN A 50 13.48 18.82 -1.38
C GLN A 50 12.90 17.51 -1.95
N ASN A 51 13.51 16.36 -1.62
CA ASN A 51 12.98 15.07 -2.01
C ASN A 51 11.63 14.78 -1.34
N LEU A 52 11.46 15.16 -0.08
CA LEU A 52 10.17 15.04 0.61
C LEU A 52 9.10 15.93 -0.02
N GLU A 53 9.43 17.17 -0.36
CA GLU A 53 8.51 18.09 -1.04
C GLU A 53 8.08 17.52 -2.41
N THR A 54 9.05 17.02 -3.19
CA THR A 54 8.80 16.36 -4.48
C THR A 54 7.91 15.13 -4.32
N SER A 55 8.21 14.28 -3.34
CA SER A 55 7.44 13.05 -3.06
C SER A 55 6.02 13.37 -2.61
N ARG A 56 5.83 14.41 -1.80
CA ARG A 56 4.51 14.88 -1.36
C ARG A 56 3.64 15.30 -2.55
N VAL A 57 4.18 16.08 -3.49
CA VAL A 57 3.44 16.49 -4.69
C VAL A 57 3.09 15.28 -5.55
N ARG A 58 4.03 14.35 -5.75
CA ARG A 58 3.77 13.11 -6.50
C ARG A 58 2.67 12.27 -5.85
N LEU A 59 2.66 12.15 -4.53
CA LEU A 59 1.59 11.45 -3.80
C LEU A 59 0.23 12.11 -4.02
N GLN A 60 0.15 13.44 -3.92
CA GLN A 60 -1.09 14.17 -4.18
C GLN A 60 -1.60 13.96 -5.62
N GLN A 61 -0.71 13.93 -6.61
CA GLN A 61 -1.08 13.64 -8.00
C GLN A 61 -1.67 12.24 -8.15
N MET A 62 -1.00 11.22 -7.58
CA MET A 62 -1.50 9.84 -7.63
C MET A 62 -2.84 9.68 -6.90
N GLU A 63 -3.02 10.35 -5.75
CA GLU A 63 -4.30 10.37 -5.05
C GLU A 63 -5.42 10.97 -5.93
N GLN A 64 -5.14 12.07 -6.65
CA GLN A 64 -6.11 12.66 -7.58
C GLN A 64 -6.44 11.74 -8.75
N GLU A 65 -5.45 11.08 -9.34
CA GLU A 65 -5.64 10.11 -10.42
C GLU A 65 -6.48 8.92 -9.96
N LEU A 66 -6.23 8.43 -8.75
CA LEU A 66 -6.97 7.34 -8.15
C LEU A 66 -8.44 7.73 -7.88
N GLN A 67 -8.69 8.94 -7.36
CA GLN A 67 -10.06 9.44 -7.21
C GLN A 67 -10.76 9.62 -8.57
N ARG A 68 -10.04 10.08 -9.59
CA ARG A 68 -10.56 10.18 -10.96
C ARG A 68 -10.92 8.82 -11.53
N ALA A 69 -10.05 7.82 -11.42
CA ALA A 69 -10.31 6.45 -11.87
C ALA A 69 -11.52 5.82 -11.17
N ARG A 70 -11.71 6.09 -9.87
CA ARG A 70 -12.92 5.71 -9.11
C ARG A 70 -14.18 6.37 -9.67
N SER A 71 -14.14 7.68 -9.93
CA SER A 71 -15.29 8.41 -10.51
C SER A 71 -15.64 7.97 -11.93
N GLN A 72 -14.68 7.42 -12.68
CA GLN A 72 -14.87 6.88 -14.02
C GLN A 72 -15.41 5.43 -14.02
N GLY A 73 -15.69 4.84 -12.86
CA GLY A 73 -16.27 3.49 -12.76
C GLY A 73 -15.28 2.35 -13.03
N ILE A 74 -13.98 2.63 -13.19
CA ILE A 74 -12.93 1.61 -13.41
C ILE A 74 -12.61 0.83 -12.12
N PHE A 75 -13.07 1.33 -10.95
CA PHE A 75 -12.76 0.77 -9.63
C PHE A 75 -14.04 0.44 -8.85
N LEU A 76 -14.95 -0.34 -9.43
CA LEU A 76 -16.11 -0.86 -8.71
C LEU A 76 -16.04 -2.40 -8.62
N GLY A 77 -15.23 -2.88 -7.69
CA GLY A 77 -15.11 -4.30 -7.34
C GLY A 77 -13.77 -4.58 -6.67
N GLY A 78 -13.77 -4.93 -5.39
CA GLY A 78 -12.60 -4.91 -4.52
C GLY A 78 -11.39 -5.76 -4.99
N GLY A 79 -10.20 -5.17 -4.86
CA GLY A 79 -8.91 -5.86 -5.04
C GLY A 79 -7.87 -4.88 -5.54
N GLY A 80 -6.85 -4.58 -4.75
CA GLY A 80 -5.83 -3.59 -5.14
C GLY A 80 -5.03 -4.06 -6.35
N ALA A 81 -5.27 -3.48 -7.52
CA ALA A 81 -4.47 -3.71 -8.72
C ALA A 81 -3.53 -2.52 -8.97
N GLY A 82 -2.43 -2.49 -8.20
CA GLY A 82 -1.24 -1.73 -8.56
C GLY A 82 -0.21 -2.68 -9.16
N GLY A 83 -0.29 -2.90 -10.47
CA GLY A 83 0.72 -3.62 -11.27
C GLY A 83 0.20 -4.86 -12.01
N ASP A 84 0.30 -4.84 -13.35
CA ASP A 84 0.26 -5.97 -14.29
C ASP A 84 -0.87 -7.03 -14.16
N MET A 85 -2.08 -6.63 -13.77
CA MET A 85 -3.23 -7.53 -13.90
C MET A 85 -3.73 -7.51 -15.36
N SER A 86 -3.69 -8.66 -16.04
CA SER A 86 -4.33 -8.82 -17.35
C SER A 86 -5.81 -8.42 -17.23
N PRO A 87 -6.38 -7.69 -18.22
CA PRO A 87 -7.80 -7.33 -18.22
C PRO A 87 -8.73 -8.53 -18.00
N GLY A 88 -8.35 -9.72 -18.51
CA GLY A 88 -9.12 -10.96 -18.30
C GLY A 88 -9.10 -11.43 -16.84
N ALA A 89 -7.98 -11.26 -16.14
CA ALA A 89 -7.88 -11.61 -14.72
C ALA A 89 -8.68 -10.65 -13.84
N ALA A 90 -8.66 -9.34 -14.14
CA ALA A 90 -9.46 -8.35 -13.42
C ALA A 90 -10.97 -8.58 -13.59
N MET A 91 -11.41 -8.91 -14.81
CA MET A 91 -12.82 -9.26 -15.09
C MET A 91 -13.24 -10.55 -14.38
N PHE A 92 -12.39 -11.58 -14.40
CA PHE A 92 -12.66 -12.84 -13.68
C PHE A 92 -12.82 -12.60 -12.18
N ASP A 93 -11.94 -11.83 -11.55
CA ASP A 93 -12.02 -11.56 -10.11
C ASP A 93 -13.33 -10.85 -9.74
N MET A 94 -13.78 -9.88 -10.55
CA MET A 94 -15.04 -9.18 -10.33
C MET A 94 -16.25 -10.12 -10.43
N GLU A 95 -16.33 -10.94 -11.47
CA GLU A 95 -17.45 -11.86 -11.67
C GLU A 95 -17.42 -13.04 -10.68
N TYR A 96 -16.22 -13.53 -10.32
CA TYR A 96 -16.08 -14.57 -9.32
C TYR A 96 -16.50 -14.10 -7.92
N ALA A 97 -16.21 -12.83 -7.57
CA ALA A 97 -16.70 -12.24 -6.34
C ALA A 97 -18.24 -12.17 -6.31
N ARG A 98 -18.86 -11.77 -7.43
CA ARG A 98 -20.33 -11.77 -7.57
C ARG A 98 -20.91 -13.18 -7.46
N TRP A 99 -20.26 -14.16 -8.10
CA TRP A 99 -20.66 -15.57 -8.02
C TRP A 99 -20.62 -16.09 -6.58
N LEU A 100 -19.58 -15.77 -5.81
CA LEU A 100 -19.47 -16.16 -4.40
C LEU A 100 -20.60 -15.60 -3.51
N ASP A 101 -21.03 -14.37 -3.76
CA ASP A 101 -22.15 -13.76 -3.04
C ASP A 101 -23.48 -14.49 -3.31
N ASP A 102 -23.63 -15.07 -4.50
CA ASP A 102 -24.80 -15.83 -4.91
C ASP A 102 -24.75 -17.30 -4.47
N ASP A 103 -23.57 -17.93 -4.41
CA ASP A 103 -23.39 -19.32 -3.95
C ASP A 103 -23.92 -19.52 -2.53
N GLY A 104 -23.64 -18.56 -1.64
CA GLY A 104 -24.17 -18.58 -0.28
C GLY A 104 -25.70 -18.56 -0.22
N LYS A 105 -26.36 -17.82 -1.13
CA LYS A 105 -27.82 -17.76 -1.22
C LYS A 105 -28.38 -19.07 -1.78
N ARG A 106 -27.76 -19.64 -2.81
CA ARG A 106 -28.16 -20.93 -3.41
C ARG A 106 -28.05 -22.08 -2.42
N LEU A 107 -26.97 -22.12 -1.65
CA LEU A 107 -26.79 -23.14 -0.61
C LEU A 107 -27.82 -22.98 0.53
N ALA A 108 -28.11 -21.74 0.93
CA ALA A 108 -29.14 -21.46 1.92
C ALA A 108 -30.54 -21.86 1.43
N GLU A 109 -30.85 -21.61 0.16
CA GLU A 109 -32.11 -22.00 -0.49
C GLU A 109 -32.26 -23.51 -0.56
N LEU A 110 -31.23 -24.24 -1.01
CA LEU A 110 -31.23 -25.70 -1.06
C LEU A 110 -31.41 -26.31 0.33
N ARG A 111 -30.68 -25.80 1.34
CA ARG A 111 -30.84 -26.24 2.73
C ARG A 111 -32.24 -25.94 3.25
N GLY A 112 -32.78 -24.75 2.96
CA GLY A 112 -34.12 -24.34 3.36
C GLY A 112 -35.19 -25.23 2.73
N GLY A 113 -35.06 -25.54 1.44
CA GLY A 113 -35.97 -26.44 0.72
C GLY A 113 -35.97 -27.86 1.28
N LEU A 114 -34.78 -28.37 1.64
CA LEU A 114 -34.67 -29.68 2.29
C LEU A 114 -35.31 -29.69 3.68
N GLN A 115 -35.06 -28.66 4.49
CA GLN A 115 -35.64 -28.52 5.83
C GLN A 115 -37.16 -28.35 5.81
N ALA A 116 -37.68 -27.65 4.81
CA ALA A 116 -39.11 -27.45 4.60
C ALA A 116 -39.82 -28.68 4.01
N HIS A 117 -39.09 -29.76 3.71
CA HIS A 117 -39.61 -30.94 3.03
C HIS A 117 -40.39 -30.58 1.75
N LEU A 118 -39.77 -29.78 0.89
CA LEU A 118 -40.37 -29.44 -0.40
C LEU A 118 -40.72 -30.69 -1.21
N ALA A 119 -41.80 -30.61 -1.98
CA ALA A 119 -42.15 -31.64 -2.95
C ALA A 119 -41.01 -31.83 -3.96
N ASP A 120 -40.82 -33.06 -4.44
CA ASP A 120 -39.70 -33.44 -5.32
C ASP A 120 -39.59 -32.56 -6.57
N SER A 121 -40.71 -32.10 -7.14
CA SER A 121 -40.72 -31.19 -8.29
C SER A 121 -40.07 -29.84 -7.97
N ASN A 122 -40.34 -29.31 -6.78
CA ASN A 122 -39.83 -28.01 -6.34
C ASN A 122 -38.38 -28.14 -5.88
N LEU A 123 -38.05 -29.23 -5.19
CA LEU A 123 -36.66 -29.53 -4.83
C LEU A 123 -35.80 -29.74 -6.08
N GLY A 124 -36.34 -30.43 -7.10
CA GLY A 124 -35.68 -30.61 -8.39
C GLY A 124 -35.37 -29.29 -9.08
N ALA A 125 -36.30 -28.33 -9.06
CA ALA A 125 -36.06 -26.99 -9.60
C ALA A 125 -34.93 -26.26 -8.86
N VAL A 126 -34.89 -26.33 -7.52
CA VAL A 126 -33.82 -25.71 -6.73
C VAL A 126 -32.45 -26.35 -7.02
N VAL A 127 -32.41 -27.67 -7.17
CA VAL A 127 -31.18 -28.39 -7.55
C VAL A 127 -30.71 -27.99 -8.94
N GLU A 128 -31.62 -27.89 -9.90
CA GLU A 128 -31.33 -27.44 -11.26
C GLU A 128 -30.75 -26.01 -11.28
N GLU A 129 -31.33 -25.08 -10.52
CA GLU A 129 -30.77 -23.73 -10.37
C GLU A 129 -29.37 -23.74 -9.74
N CYS A 130 -29.12 -24.62 -8.77
CA CYS A 130 -27.78 -24.79 -8.20
C CYS A 130 -26.79 -25.33 -9.25
N MET A 131 -27.19 -26.31 -10.04
CA MET A 131 -26.34 -26.87 -11.10
C MET A 131 -25.99 -25.81 -12.15
N GLN A 132 -26.97 -25.03 -12.60
CA GLN A 132 -26.74 -23.91 -13.53
C GLN A 132 -25.78 -22.88 -12.96
N HIS A 133 -25.87 -22.58 -11.66
CA HIS A 133 -24.93 -21.69 -10.99
C HIS A 133 -23.48 -22.23 -11.03
N TYR A 134 -23.28 -23.54 -10.87
CA TYR A 134 -21.94 -24.14 -11.03
C TYR A 134 -21.47 -24.15 -12.49
N ASP A 135 -22.37 -24.30 -13.46
CA ASP A 135 -22.02 -24.19 -14.88
C ASP A 135 -21.49 -22.79 -15.22
N GLU A 136 -22.06 -21.73 -14.64
CA GLU A 136 -21.54 -20.35 -14.76
C GLU A 136 -20.09 -20.25 -14.29
N LEU A 137 -19.75 -20.88 -13.15
CA LEU A 137 -18.37 -20.91 -12.64
C LEU A 137 -17.41 -21.59 -13.61
N PHE A 138 -17.83 -22.69 -14.24
CA PHE A 138 -17.01 -23.36 -15.25
C PHE A 138 -16.81 -22.49 -16.49
N GLN A 139 -17.82 -21.73 -16.93
CA GLN A 139 -17.69 -20.79 -18.04
C GLN A 139 -16.72 -19.65 -17.71
N LEU A 140 -16.82 -19.08 -16.51
CA LEU A 140 -15.89 -18.05 -16.00
C LEU A 140 -14.44 -18.53 -16.03
N LYS A 141 -14.19 -19.76 -15.54
CA LYS A 141 -12.84 -20.37 -15.58
C LYS A 141 -12.38 -20.63 -17.01
N ALA A 142 -13.27 -21.06 -17.89
CA ALA A 142 -12.94 -21.29 -19.29
C ALA A 142 -12.60 -19.97 -20.03
N GLU A 143 -13.30 -18.89 -19.72
CA GLU A 143 -13.01 -17.54 -20.24
C GLU A 143 -11.64 -17.04 -19.81
N LEU A 144 -11.30 -17.18 -18.53
CA LEU A 144 -9.98 -16.83 -18.01
C LEU A 144 -8.89 -17.64 -18.70
N ALA A 145 -9.07 -18.96 -18.80
CA ALA A 145 -8.11 -19.83 -19.49
C ALA A 145 -7.91 -19.43 -20.96
N ARG A 146 -8.99 -19.05 -21.68
CA ARG A 146 -8.89 -18.55 -23.06
C ARG A 146 -8.14 -17.22 -23.15
N ALA A 147 -8.34 -16.33 -22.19
CA ALA A 147 -7.66 -15.03 -22.16
C ALA A 147 -6.17 -15.15 -21.82
N ASP A 148 -5.80 -16.15 -21.02
CA ASP A 148 -4.42 -16.41 -20.58
C ASP A 148 -3.58 -17.12 -21.65
N VAL A 149 -4.20 -17.93 -22.54
CA VAL A 149 -3.51 -18.63 -23.66
C VAL A 149 -2.83 -17.67 -24.66
N PHE A 150 -3.16 -16.38 -24.64
CA PHE A 150 -2.58 -15.37 -25.53
C PHE A 150 -1.55 -14.43 -24.87
N HIS A 151 -1.06 -14.75 -23.65
CA HIS A 151 -0.01 -13.99 -22.96
C HIS A 151 1.22 -14.82 -22.60
#